data_AF-A0A8C9GTL6-F1
#
_entry.id   AF-A0A8C9GTL6-F1
#
_cell.length_a   1.000
_cell.length_b   1.000
_cell.length_c   1.000
_cell.angle_alpha   90.00
_cell.angle_beta   90.00
_cell.angle_gamma   90.00
#
_symmetry.space_group_name_H-M   'P 1'
#
loop_
_entity.id
_entity.type
_entity.pdbx_description
1 polymer ?
#
loop_
_entity_poly.entity_id
_entity_poly.type
_entity_poly.pdbx_seq_one_letter_code
_entity_poly.pdbx_strand_id
1 'polypeptide(L)'
;MRTLLGDLVAHYVHRNPKLMLRRTETMVEKLLSNWLSICLYAFLREVAGEPLYMLFRAIQYQVDKGPVDAVTGKAKRTLNDSRLLREDVEFQPLTLMVLVGPGAGGAAGSSEVQRVPARVLDTDTITQVKEKVLDQVYKGTPFSQRPSVHALDLEWRSGLAGHLTLSDEDLTSVTQNHWKRLNTLQHYKVGLGIPGQGQGDGEEGGVCLWHLVKATEEPEGAKVRCSSLREREPARAKAIPEIYLTRLLSMKGTLQKFVDDTFQAILSVNRPIPIAVKYLFDLLDELAEKHGIEDPGTLHIWKTNSLLLRFWVNALKNPQLIFDVRVSDNVDAILAVIAQTFIDSCTTSEHKVGRDSPVNKLLYAREIPRYKQMVERYYADIRQSSPASYQEMNSALAELSGSYTSAPHCLEALQELYNHIHRYYDQIISALEEDPVGQKLQLACRLQQVAALVENKVTDL
;
A
#
# COMPACT_ATOMS: atom_id res chain seq x y z
N MET A 1 17.31 3.41 -21.11
CA MET A 1 17.45 3.02 -19.69
C MET A 1 18.87 2.58 -19.35
N ARG A 2 19.46 1.56 -20.00
CA ARG A 2 20.85 1.12 -19.76
C ARG A 2 21.87 2.28 -19.76
N THR A 3 21.86 3.11 -20.80
CA THR A 3 22.76 4.28 -20.92
C THR A 3 22.59 5.25 -19.74
N LEU A 4 21.37 5.73 -19.51
CA LEU A 4 21.06 6.64 -18.41
C LEU A 4 21.42 6.08 -17.02
N LEU A 5 21.29 4.77 -16.83
CA LEU A 5 21.69 4.12 -15.58
C LEU A 5 23.21 4.09 -15.43
N GLY A 6 23.95 3.89 -16.53
CA GLY A 6 25.40 4.03 -16.57
C GLY A 6 25.87 5.45 -16.21
N ASP A 7 25.20 6.47 -16.75
CA ASP A 7 25.49 7.88 -16.43
C ASP A 7 25.21 8.18 -14.95
N LEU A 8 24.13 7.62 -14.41
CA LEU A 8 23.80 7.72 -12.99
C LEU A 8 24.88 7.05 -12.11
N VAL A 9 25.35 5.86 -12.49
CA VAL A 9 26.45 5.19 -11.77
C VAL A 9 27.68 6.09 -11.75
N ALA A 10 28.12 6.60 -12.91
CA ALA A 10 29.28 7.46 -13.01
C ALA A 10 29.16 8.68 -12.06
N HIS A 11 27.97 9.29 -12.00
CA HIS A 11 27.70 10.40 -11.07
C HIS A 11 27.88 10.02 -9.59
N TYR A 12 27.33 8.87 -9.17
CA TYR A 12 27.40 8.43 -7.77
C TYR A 12 28.77 7.85 -7.38
N VAL A 13 29.52 7.30 -8.32
CA VAL A 13 30.89 6.81 -8.12
C VAL A 13 31.80 7.94 -7.63
N HIS A 14 31.67 9.14 -8.20
CA HIS A 14 32.42 10.33 -7.75
C HIS A 14 31.96 10.90 -6.40
N ARG A 15 30.84 10.43 -5.87
CA ARG A 15 30.29 10.87 -4.57
C ARG A 15 30.36 9.73 -3.57
N ASN A 16 29.22 9.05 -3.38
CA ASN A 16 29.11 7.89 -2.52
C ASN A 16 28.29 6.83 -3.27
N PRO A 17 28.95 5.78 -3.79
CA PRO A 17 28.28 4.67 -4.47
C PRO A 17 27.10 4.08 -3.67
N LYS A 18 27.18 4.04 -2.33
CA LYS A 18 26.14 3.46 -1.47
C LYS A 18 24.84 4.28 -1.43
N LEU A 19 24.83 5.50 -1.98
CA LEU A 19 23.63 6.32 -2.09
C LEU A 19 22.88 6.12 -3.43
N MET A 20 23.46 5.39 -4.37
CA MET A 20 22.86 5.16 -5.68
C MET A 20 21.48 4.50 -5.53
N LEU A 21 20.49 4.99 -6.29
CA LEU A 21 19.10 4.51 -6.30
C LEU A 21 18.38 4.56 -4.94
N ARG A 22 18.94 5.21 -3.92
CA ARG A 22 18.32 5.30 -2.59
C ARG A 22 17.09 6.20 -2.57
N ARG A 23 17.07 7.22 -3.42
CA ARG A 23 15.98 8.18 -3.61
C ARG A 23 15.60 8.24 -5.10
N THR A 24 14.52 8.95 -5.40
CA THR A 24 14.13 9.23 -6.79
C THR A 24 14.36 10.71 -7.03
N GLU A 25 15.52 11.05 -7.59
CA GLU A 25 15.97 12.43 -7.78
C GLU A 25 16.12 12.77 -9.28
N THR A 26 16.13 11.75 -10.14
CA THR A 26 16.25 11.85 -11.59
C THR A 26 15.17 11.03 -12.29
N MET A 27 15.01 11.26 -13.60
CA MET A 27 14.06 10.50 -14.43
C MET A 27 14.41 9.02 -14.52
N VAL A 28 15.69 8.64 -14.51
CA VAL A 28 16.10 7.24 -14.72
C VAL A 28 15.64 6.33 -13.59
N GLU A 29 15.59 6.82 -12.35
CA GLU A 29 15.09 6.02 -11.22
C GLU A 29 13.59 5.74 -11.33
N LYS A 30 12.81 6.69 -11.87
CA LYS A 30 11.38 6.50 -12.14
C LYS A 30 11.15 5.59 -13.35
N LEU A 31 11.95 5.75 -14.40
CA LEU A 31 11.93 4.85 -15.56
C LEU A 31 12.30 3.42 -15.17
N LEU A 32 13.26 3.23 -14.27
CA LEU A 32 13.60 1.92 -13.72
C LEU A 32 12.41 1.29 -12.99
N SER A 33 11.72 2.04 -12.13
CA SER A 33 10.50 1.55 -11.47
C SER A 33 9.44 1.12 -12.49
N ASN A 34 9.19 1.95 -13.53
CA ASN A 34 8.21 1.64 -14.56
C ASN A 34 8.60 0.40 -15.38
N TRP A 35 9.89 0.30 -15.76
CA TRP A 35 10.42 -0.84 -16.50
C TRP A 35 10.30 -2.15 -15.70
N LEU A 36 10.60 -2.11 -14.40
CA LEU A 36 10.38 -3.24 -13.50
C LEU A 36 8.91 -3.64 -13.42
N SER A 37 8.00 -2.67 -13.30
CA SER A 37 6.56 -2.96 -13.28
C SER A 37 6.08 -3.65 -14.55
N ILE A 38 6.55 -3.21 -15.72
CA ILE A 38 6.22 -3.83 -17.01
C ILE A 38 6.78 -5.27 -17.05
N CYS A 39 8.07 -5.43 -16.75
CA CYS A 39 8.73 -6.73 -16.90
C CYS A 39 8.31 -7.77 -15.86
N LEU A 40 7.92 -7.34 -14.66
CA LEU A 40 7.57 -8.22 -13.55
C LEU A 40 6.07 -8.44 -13.41
N TYR A 41 5.23 -7.83 -14.24
CA TYR A 41 3.78 -8.01 -14.17
C TYR A 41 3.35 -9.48 -14.31
N ALA A 42 3.93 -10.22 -15.27
CA ALA A 42 3.63 -11.65 -15.44
C ALA A 42 4.01 -12.46 -14.19
N PHE A 43 5.21 -12.23 -13.65
CA PHE A 43 5.66 -12.88 -12.41
C PHE A 43 4.76 -12.52 -11.21
N LEU A 44 4.34 -11.26 -11.12
CA LEU A 44 3.40 -10.81 -10.11
C LEU A 44 2.07 -11.54 -10.26
N ARG A 45 1.53 -11.67 -11.47
CA ARG A 45 0.24 -12.35 -11.73
C ARG A 45 0.29 -13.85 -11.45
N GLU A 46 1.40 -14.50 -11.79
CA GLU A 46 1.49 -15.99 -11.83
C GLU A 46 2.18 -16.61 -10.61
N VAL A 47 2.93 -15.81 -9.83
CA VAL A 47 3.74 -16.31 -8.71
C VAL A 47 3.46 -15.55 -7.43
N ALA A 48 3.68 -14.23 -7.42
CA ALA A 48 3.65 -13.45 -6.18
C ALA A 48 2.24 -12.95 -5.80
N GLY A 49 1.32 -12.90 -6.75
CA GLY A 49 0.00 -12.28 -6.60
C GLY A 49 -0.90 -13.01 -5.62
N GLU A 50 -0.97 -14.35 -5.69
CA GLU A 50 -1.77 -15.14 -4.75
C GLU A 50 -1.27 -14.98 -3.30
N PRO A 51 0.04 -15.17 -2.98
CA PRO A 51 0.56 -14.93 -1.63
C PRO A 51 0.30 -13.51 -1.12
N LEU A 52 0.52 -12.49 -1.95
CA LEU A 52 0.23 -11.09 -1.61
C LEU A 52 -1.25 -10.86 -1.30
N TYR A 53 -2.15 -11.40 -2.13
CA TYR A 53 -3.58 -11.30 -1.92
C TYR A 53 -4.03 -12.05 -0.66
N MET A 54 -3.51 -13.25 -0.43
CA MET A 54 -3.81 -14.05 0.76
C MET A 54 -3.32 -13.37 2.04
N LEU A 55 -2.15 -12.73 2.02
CA LEU A 55 -1.68 -11.89 3.13
C LEU A 55 -2.63 -10.72 3.38
N PHE A 56 -3.00 -9.96 2.35
CA PHE A 56 -3.96 -8.86 2.46
C PHE A 56 -5.30 -9.34 3.06
N ARG A 57 -5.87 -10.43 2.54
CA ARG A 57 -7.13 -11.01 3.04
C ARG A 57 -7.01 -11.53 4.46
N ALA A 58 -5.88 -12.14 4.82
CA ALA A 58 -5.62 -12.59 6.19
C ALA A 58 -5.57 -11.41 7.15
N ILE A 59 -4.88 -10.32 6.79
CA ILE A 59 -4.84 -9.10 7.61
C ILE A 59 -6.24 -8.54 7.79
N GLN A 60 -6.99 -8.30 6.71
CA GLN A 60 -8.34 -7.76 6.75
C GLN A 60 -9.25 -8.61 7.66
N TYR A 61 -9.27 -9.92 7.42
CA TYR A 61 -10.07 -10.86 8.22
C TYR A 61 -9.71 -10.86 9.72
N GLN A 62 -8.43 -10.69 10.04
CA GLN A 62 -7.98 -10.64 11.43
C GLN A 62 -8.30 -9.30 12.09
N VAL A 63 -8.28 -8.19 11.35
CA VAL A 63 -8.73 -6.88 11.86
C VAL A 63 -10.22 -6.94 12.16
N ASP A 64 -11.04 -7.45 11.23
CA ASP A 64 -12.51 -7.49 11.34
C ASP A 64 -13.03 -8.39 12.47
N LYS A 65 -12.19 -9.29 12.98
CA LYS A 65 -12.47 -10.16 14.14
C LYS A 65 -12.41 -9.45 15.48
N GLY A 66 -11.91 -8.23 15.54
CA GLY A 66 -11.84 -7.43 16.76
C GLY A 66 -12.51 -6.08 16.58
N PRO A 67 -12.90 -5.41 17.67
CA PRO A 67 -13.44 -4.06 17.61
C PRO A 67 -12.47 -3.09 16.96
N VAL A 68 -13.01 -2.22 16.10
CA VAL A 68 -12.32 -1.11 15.45
C VAL A 68 -13.09 0.17 15.77
N ASP A 69 -12.43 1.12 16.42
CA ASP A 69 -13.00 2.43 16.69
C ASP A 69 -13.14 3.21 15.36
N ALA A 70 -14.35 3.67 15.04
CA ALA A 70 -14.66 4.23 13.73
C ALA A 70 -14.14 5.67 13.57
N VAL A 71 -13.84 6.34 14.68
CA VAL A 71 -13.42 7.75 14.70
C VAL A 71 -11.89 7.86 14.73
N THR A 72 -11.23 7.12 15.62
CA THR A 72 -9.77 7.11 15.79
C THR A 72 -9.07 6.10 14.88
N GLY A 73 -9.81 5.13 14.35
CA GLY A 73 -9.26 4.01 13.58
C GLY A 73 -8.46 3.02 14.41
N LYS A 74 -8.47 3.10 15.75
CA LYS A 74 -7.74 2.14 16.61
C LYS A 74 -8.43 0.78 16.61
N ALA A 75 -7.65 -0.29 16.50
CA ALA A 75 -8.16 -1.67 16.41
C ALA A 75 -7.61 -2.55 17.54
N LYS A 76 -8.45 -3.48 18.03
CA LYS A 76 -8.02 -4.49 19.03
C LYS A 76 -6.99 -5.48 18.46
N ARG A 77 -7.06 -5.75 17.15
CA ARG A 77 -6.20 -6.70 16.43
C ARG A 77 -5.37 -5.97 15.38
N THR A 78 -4.11 -5.69 15.71
CA THR A 78 -3.18 -4.97 14.83
C THR A 78 -1.74 -5.44 15.05
N LEU A 79 -0.84 -5.07 14.14
CA LEU A 79 0.62 -5.18 14.31
C LEU A 79 1.28 -3.84 14.60
N ASN A 80 0.51 -2.75 14.64
CA ASN A 80 1.02 -1.40 14.79
C ASN A 80 0.59 -0.82 16.14
N ASP A 81 1.55 -0.53 17.03
CA ASP A 81 1.27 0.00 18.37
C ASP A 81 0.49 1.32 18.34
N SER A 82 0.75 2.21 17.37
CA SER A 82 0.04 3.50 17.32
C SER A 82 -1.45 3.36 16.99
N ARG A 83 -1.82 2.26 16.32
CA ARG A 83 -3.22 1.92 15.97
C ARG A 83 -3.85 0.95 16.98
N LEU A 84 -3.18 0.61 18.08
CA LEU A 84 -3.70 -0.35 19.05
C LEU A 84 -4.81 0.27 19.91
N LEU A 85 -5.97 -0.40 19.96
CA LEU A 85 -7.04 -0.05 20.88
C LEU A 85 -6.67 -0.50 22.30
N ARG A 86 -6.44 0.50 23.17
CA ARG A 86 -6.00 0.29 24.55
C ARG A 86 -7.17 0.12 25.52
N GLU A 87 -8.34 0.69 25.22
CA GLU A 87 -9.52 0.46 26.05
C GLU A 87 -9.93 -1.01 26.07
N ASP A 88 -10.40 -1.48 27.23
CA ASP A 88 -10.94 -2.83 27.36
C ASP A 88 -12.40 -2.84 26.97
N VAL A 89 -12.63 -3.06 25.67
CA VAL A 89 -13.96 -3.15 25.08
C VAL A 89 -14.38 -4.62 25.08
N GLU A 90 -15.45 -4.91 25.83
CA GLU A 90 -16.22 -6.15 25.71
C GLU A 90 -17.00 -6.15 24.40
N PHE A 91 -17.00 -7.28 23.70
CA PHE A 91 -17.67 -7.42 22.41
C PHE A 91 -18.10 -8.88 22.20
N GLN A 92 -19.16 -9.06 21.43
CA GLN A 92 -19.71 -10.36 21.05
C GLN A 92 -19.82 -10.49 19.53
N PRO A 93 -19.35 -11.60 18.94
CA PRO A 93 -19.56 -11.86 17.53
C PRO A 93 -21.03 -12.23 17.28
N LEU A 94 -21.64 -11.57 16.29
CA LEU A 94 -22.99 -11.82 15.82
C LEU A 94 -22.95 -12.39 14.40
N THR A 95 -23.91 -13.24 14.05
CA THR A 95 -24.13 -13.69 12.67
C THR A 95 -25.49 -13.19 12.20
N LEU A 96 -25.49 -12.19 11.32
CA LEU A 96 -26.69 -11.64 10.72
C LEU A 96 -27.09 -12.45 9.48
N MET A 97 -28.38 -12.73 9.33
CA MET A 97 -28.92 -13.30 8.10
C MET A 97 -29.38 -12.18 7.18
N VAL A 98 -28.53 -11.80 6.23
CA VAL A 98 -28.78 -10.69 5.30
C VAL A 98 -29.70 -11.15 4.18
N LEU A 99 -30.77 -10.38 3.94
CA LEU A 99 -31.68 -10.59 2.82
C LEU A 99 -31.29 -9.64 1.70
N VAL A 100 -30.91 -10.20 0.56
CA VAL A 100 -30.51 -9.43 -0.62
C VAL A 100 -31.64 -9.47 -1.65
N GLY A 101 -32.06 -8.30 -2.12
CA GLY A 101 -33.15 -8.18 -3.10
C GLY A 101 -32.79 -8.79 -4.47
N PRO A 102 -33.79 -9.08 -5.32
CA PRO A 102 -33.56 -9.65 -6.64
C PRO A 102 -32.63 -8.74 -7.48
N GLY A 103 -31.54 -9.30 -8.01
CA GLY A 103 -30.55 -8.56 -8.82
C GLY A 103 -29.38 -7.93 -8.04
N ALA A 104 -29.38 -7.98 -6.71
CA ALA A 104 -28.23 -7.62 -5.89
C ALA A 104 -27.43 -8.88 -5.48
N GLY A 105 -26.11 -8.80 -5.37
CA GLY A 105 -25.24 -9.94 -5.00
C GLY A 105 -24.40 -10.57 -6.12
N GLY A 106 -24.19 -9.89 -7.26
CA GLY A 106 -23.26 -10.32 -8.31
C GLY A 106 -23.70 -11.53 -9.15
N ALA A 107 -24.74 -12.26 -8.74
CA ALA A 107 -25.37 -13.32 -9.51
C ALA A 107 -26.47 -12.75 -10.41
N ALA A 108 -26.12 -12.46 -11.67
CA ALA A 108 -27.10 -12.11 -12.70
C ALA A 108 -28.04 -13.31 -12.94
N GLY A 109 -29.33 -13.16 -12.62
CA GLY A 109 -30.38 -14.10 -13.05
C GLY A 109 -31.22 -14.78 -11.96
N SER A 110 -30.98 -14.55 -10.66
CA SER A 110 -31.85 -15.09 -9.61
C SER A 110 -32.95 -14.10 -9.21
N SER A 111 -34.22 -14.51 -9.35
CA SER A 111 -35.40 -13.76 -8.90
C SER A 111 -35.74 -14.01 -7.42
N GLU A 112 -34.94 -14.84 -6.74
CA GLU A 112 -35.15 -15.22 -5.35
C GLU A 112 -34.37 -14.32 -4.38
N VAL A 113 -34.95 -14.07 -3.20
CA VAL A 113 -34.28 -13.35 -2.12
C VAL A 113 -33.15 -14.22 -1.56
N GLN A 114 -31.91 -13.81 -1.82
CA GLN A 114 -30.74 -14.53 -1.33
C GLN A 114 -30.54 -14.27 0.16
N ARG A 115 -30.25 -15.34 0.91
CA ARG A 115 -29.92 -15.28 2.35
C ARG A 115 -28.42 -15.48 2.53
N VAL A 116 -27.71 -14.44 2.96
CA VAL A 116 -26.26 -14.48 3.14
C VAL A 116 -25.91 -14.31 4.62
N PRO A 117 -25.24 -15.28 5.28
CA PRO A 117 -24.78 -15.11 6.65
C PRO A 117 -23.58 -14.15 6.69
N ALA A 118 -23.70 -13.06 7.45
CA ALA A 118 -22.63 -12.08 7.65
C ALA A 118 -22.18 -12.04 9.12
N ARG A 119 -20.89 -12.23 9.36
CA ARG A 119 -20.29 -12.13 10.70
C ARG A 119 -19.89 -10.69 10.99
N VAL A 120 -20.36 -10.17 12.12
CA VAL A 120 -20.13 -8.80 12.60
C VAL A 120 -19.92 -8.84 14.11
N LEU A 121 -19.63 -7.69 14.71
CA LEU A 121 -19.54 -7.50 16.15
C LEU A 121 -20.70 -6.63 16.62
N ASP A 122 -21.20 -6.88 17.83
CA ASP A 122 -22.18 -6.00 18.49
C ASP A 122 -21.68 -4.55 18.66
N THR A 123 -20.37 -4.37 18.79
CA THR A 123 -19.68 -3.07 18.84
C THR A 123 -19.39 -2.46 17.47
N ASP A 124 -19.77 -3.07 16.35
CA ASP A 124 -19.57 -2.42 15.04
C ASP A 124 -20.59 -1.28 14.87
N THR A 125 -20.16 -0.15 14.29
CA THR A 125 -21.10 0.89 13.82
C THR A 125 -21.92 0.38 12.65
N ILE A 126 -23.04 1.05 12.33
CA ILE A 126 -23.89 0.64 11.21
C ILE A 126 -23.14 0.71 9.88
N THR A 127 -22.29 1.70 9.65
CA THR A 127 -21.42 1.75 8.46
C THR A 127 -20.45 0.56 8.42
N GLN A 128 -19.79 0.21 9.54
CA GLN A 128 -18.90 -0.96 9.60
C GLN A 128 -19.66 -2.27 9.33
N VAL A 129 -20.89 -2.39 9.82
CA VAL A 129 -21.77 -3.53 9.51
C VAL A 129 -22.08 -3.58 8.03
N LYS A 130 -22.47 -2.46 7.40
CA LYS A 130 -22.72 -2.38 5.95
C LYS A 130 -21.49 -2.79 5.15
N GLU A 131 -20.29 -2.33 5.52
CA GLU A 131 -19.02 -2.74 4.88
C GLU A 131 -18.79 -4.26 4.97
N LYS A 132 -18.92 -4.84 6.17
CA LYS A 132 -18.75 -6.29 6.38
C LYS A 132 -19.80 -7.12 5.64
N VAL A 133 -21.04 -6.62 5.58
CA VAL A 133 -22.13 -7.25 4.81
C VAL A 133 -21.82 -7.23 3.31
N LEU A 134 -21.39 -6.09 2.78
CA LEU A 134 -21.00 -5.95 1.38
C LEU A 134 -19.88 -6.92 0.99
N ASP A 135 -18.91 -7.12 1.87
CA ASP A 135 -17.82 -8.09 1.65
C ASP A 135 -18.30 -9.55 1.57
N GLN A 136 -19.40 -9.91 2.24
CA GLN A 136 -19.99 -11.25 2.14
C GLN A 136 -20.93 -11.39 0.94
N VAL A 137 -21.78 -10.38 0.71
CA VAL A 137 -22.79 -10.40 -0.37
C VAL A 137 -22.12 -10.33 -1.75
N TYR A 138 -21.06 -9.53 -1.89
CA TYR A 138 -20.32 -9.34 -3.14
C TYR A 138 -18.98 -10.10 -3.14
N LYS A 139 -18.92 -11.22 -2.43
CA LYS A 139 -17.73 -12.07 -2.41
C LYS A 139 -17.44 -12.59 -3.83
N GLY A 140 -16.26 -12.30 -4.35
CA GLY A 140 -15.87 -12.64 -5.72
C GLY A 140 -16.11 -11.53 -6.75
N THR A 141 -16.82 -10.47 -6.39
CA THR A 141 -16.97 -9.27 -7.21
C THR A 141 -15.83 -8.28 -6.93
N PRO A 142 -15.18 -7.70 -7.95
CA PRO A 142 -14.17 -6.65 -7.78
C PRO A 142 -14.71 -5.46 -6.98
N PHE A 143 -13.89 -4.80 -6.16
CA PHE A 143 -14.36 -3.74 -5.26
C PHE A 143 -15.00 -2.56 -6.02
N SER A 144 -14.41 -2.14 -7.15
CA SER A 144 -14.91 -1.03 -7.97
C SER A 144 -16.31 -1.24 -8.56
N GLN A 145 -16.77 -2.48 -8.63
CA GLN A 145 -18.09 -2.83 -9.18
C GLN A 145 -19.17 -2.96 -8.11
N ARG A 146 -18.82 -2.79 -6.83
CA ARG A 146 -19.75 -2.90 -5.71
C ARG A 146 -20.47 -1.57 -5.46
N PRO A 147 -21.70 -1.61 -4.92
CA PRO A 147 -22.36 -0.39 -4.47
C PRO A 147 -21.55 0.28 -3.35
N SER A 148 -21.59 1.61 -3.33
CA SER A 148 -21.04 2.39 -2.21
C SER A 148 -21.78 2.08 -0.92
N VAL A 149 -21.06 2.02 0.20
CA VAL A 149 -21.65 1.82 1.54
C VAL A 149 -22.68 2.90 1.89
N HIS A 150 -22.50 4.11 1.37
CA HIS A 150 -23.40 5.25 1.61
C HIS A 150 -24.62 5.26 0.69
N ALA A 151 -24.64 4.43 -0.35
CA ALA A 151 -25.77 4.31 -1.28
C ALA A 151 -26.80 3.27 -0.82
N LEU A 152 -26.58 2.61 0.31
CA LEU A 152 -27.40 1.52 0.81
C LEU A 152 -27.90 1.80 2.21
N ASP A 153 -29.16 1.45 2.45
CA ASP A 153 -29.76 1.42 3.77
C ASP A 153 -29.74 0.01 4.36
N LEU A 154 -29.59 -0.08 5.68
CA LEU A 154 -29.62 -1.35 6.40
C LEU A 154 -30.92 -1.42 7.19
N GLU A 155 -31.81 -2.33 6.80
CA GLU A 155 -33.08 -2.54 7.48
C GLU A 155 -33.03 -3.78 8.38
N TRP A 156 -33.37 -3.60 9.65
CA TRP A 156 -33.62 -4.70 10.57
C TRP A 156 -35.09 -5.12 10.54
N ARG A 157 -35.33 -6.40 10.22
CA ARG A 157 -36.66 -7.01 10.20
C ARG A 157 -36.85 -7.87 11.44
N SER A 158 -37.47 -7.30 12.47
CA SER A 158 -37.89 -8.04 13.66
C SER A 158 -39.32 -8.50 13.45
N GLY A 159 -39.53 -9.81 13.28
CA GLY A 159 -40.81 -10.40 12.81
C GLY A 159 -42.07 -9.98 13.58
N LEU A 160 -41.93 -9.41 14.79
CA LEU A 160 -43.04 -8.92 15.62
C LEU A 160 -43.24 -7.39 15.59
N ALA A 161 -42.26 -6.60 15.12
CA ALA A 161 -42.21 -5.14 15.33
C ALA A 161 -42.04 -4.30 14.05
N GLY A 162 -42.15 -4.90 12.85
CA GLY A 162 -41.99 -4.20 11.58
C GLY A 162 -40.54 -4.13 11.09
N HIS A 163 -40.27 -3.16 10.20
CA HIS A 163 -38.93 -2.88 9.66
C HIS A 163 -38.38 -1.60 10.30
N LEU A 164 -37.10 -1.63 10.71
CA LEU A 164 -36.39 -0.46 11.24
C LEU A 164 -35.14 -0.21 10.42
N THR A 165 -35.02 0.97 9.81
CA THR A 165 -33.78 1.41 9.15
C THR A 165 -32.76 1.82 10.21
N LEU A 166 -31.58 1.23 10.15
CA LEU A 166 -30.46 1.51 11.04
C LEU A 166 -29.51 2.52 10.38
N SER A 167 -29.00 3.46 11.17
CA SER A 167 -28.00 4.44 10.75
C SER A 167 -26.98 4.71 11.85
N ASP A 168 -25.80 5.22 11.49
CA ASP A 168 -24.77 5.60 12.47
C ASP A 168 -25.23 6.72 13.39
N GLU A 169 -26.17 7.56 12.93
CA GLU A 169 -26.77 8.64 13.68
C GLU A 169 -28.28 8.69 13.39
N ASP A 170 -29.09 8.77 14.43
CA ASP A 170 -30.53 8.98 14.35
C ASP A 170 -31.06 9.71 15.60
N LEU A 171 -32.39 9.82 15.72
CA LEU A 171 -33.06 10.43 16.87
C LEU A 171 -32.85 9.66 18.18
N THR A 172 -32.35 8.42 18.13
CA THR A 172 -32.08 7.59 19.30
C THR A 172 -30.63 7.67 19.76
N SER A 173 -29.75 8.34 18.99
CA SER A 173 -28.33 8.47 19.32
C SER A 173 -28.09 9.15 20.67
N VAL A 174 -27.18 8.57 21.46
CA VAL A 174 -26.86 9.06 22.80
C VAL A 174 -25.91 10.26 22.71
N THR A 175 -26.36 11.41 23.22
CA THR A 175 -25.56 12.64 23.34
C THR A 175 -25.33 12.98 24.81
N GLN A 176 -24.08 13.23 25.20
CA GLN A 176 -23.68 13.59 26.56
C GLN A 176 -22.52 14.59 26.52
N ASN A 177 -22.66 15.75 27.17
CA ASN A 177 -21.60 16.77 27.34
C ASN A 177 -20.86 17.11 26.01
N HIS A 178 -21.59 17.52 24.97
CA HIS A 178 -21.07 17.79 23.61
C HIS A 178 -20.49 16.58 22.84
N TRP A 179 -20.63 15.37 23.38
CA TRP A 179 -20.22 14.13 22.69
C TRP A 179 -21.43 13.34 22.23
N LYS A 180 -21.49 13.00 20.94
CA LYS A 180 -22.49 12.10 20.37
C LYS A 180 -21.87 10.77 19.99
N ARG A 181 -22.44 9.69 20.50
CA ARG A 181 -21.94 8.33 20.23
C ARG A 181 -22.52 7.84 18.91
N LEU A 182 -21.67 7.29 18.04
CA LEU A 182 -22.12 6.56 16.85
C LEU A 182 -22.90 5.31 17.27
N ASN A 183 -24.04 5.08 16.61
CA ASN A 183 -24.91 3.94 16.87
C ASN A 183 -24.24 2.64 16.42
N THR A 184 -24.38 1.60 17.24
CA THR A 184 -23.86 0.25 16.99
C THR A 184 -24.99 -0.78 16.97
N LEU A 185 -24.70 -2.04 16.62
CA LEU A 185 -25.71 -3.12 16.77
C LEU A 185 -26.16 -3.31 18.22
N GLN A 186 -25.25 -3.13 19.17
CA GLN A 186 -25.54 -3.15 20.61
C GLN A 186 -26.51 -2.04 21.01
N HIS A 187 -26.39 -0.84 20.44
CA HIS A 187 -27.30 0.30 20.68
C HIS A 187 -28.76 -0.07 20.35
N TYR A 188 -28.96 -0.65 19.17
CA TYR A 188 -30.28 -1.12 18.73
C TYR A 188 -30.70 -2.46 19.36
N LYS A 189 -29.84 -3.06 20.20
CA LYS A 189 -29.99 -4.38 20.81
C LYS A 189 -30.34 -5.47 19.78
N VAL A 190 -29.70 -5.44 18.62
CA VAL A 190 -29.91 -6.45 17.57
C VAL A 190 -29.48 -7.81 18.11
N GLY A 191 -30.46 -8.63 18.53
CA GLY A 191 -30.27 -9.93 19.19
C GLY A 191 -31.01 -10.09 20.53
N LEU A 192 -31.42 -9.01 21.19
CA LEU A 192 -32.17 -8.99 22.44
C LEU A 192 -33.24 -7.88 22.34
N GLY A 193 -34.51 -8.25 22.18
CA GLY A 193 -35.58 -7.33 21.74
C GLY A 193 -35.67 -5.94 22.39
N ILE A 194 -36.13 -4.99 21.56
CA ILE A 194 -36.67 -3.62 21.79
C ILE A 194 -35.67 -2.53 22.27
N PRO A 195 -35.51 -1.42 21.50
CA PRO A 195 -34.61 -0.31 21.85
C PRO A 195 -35.07 0.47 23.10
N GLY A 196 -34.12 0.93 23.90
CA GLY A 196 -34.36 1.86 25.00
C GLY A 196 -34.44 3.30 24.48
N GLN A 197 -35.36 4.09 25.02
CA GLN A 197 -35.54 5.50 24.67
C GLN A 197 -34.29 6.32 25.04
N GLY A 198 -33.70 7.00 24.05
CA GLY A 198 -32.70 8.05 24.26
C GLY A 198 -33.39 9.40 24.48
N GLN A 199 -32.89 10.16 25.45
CA GLN A 199 -33.36 11.50 25.82
C GLN A 199 -32.39 12.51 25.21
N GLY A 200 -32.90 13.44 24.39
CA GLY A 200 -32.09 14.45 23.72
C GLY A 200 -32.30 15.82 24.33
N ASP A 201 -31.28 16.35 25.01
CA ASP A 201 -31.18 17.78 25.29
C ASP A 201 -30.43 18.45 24.14
N GLY A 202 -31.09 19.42 23.52
CA GLY A 202 -30.55 20.22 22.44
C GLY A 202 -29.79 21.42 22.98
N GLU A 203 -28.48 21.44 22.76
CA GLU A 203 -27.69 22.68 22.78
C GLU A 203 -26.79 22.72 21.54
N GLU A 204 -26.95 23.77 20.75
CA GLU A 204 -26.20 24.11 19.53
C GLU A 204 -24.76 24.56 19.85
N GLY A 205 -23.97 23.68 20.47
CA GLY A 205 -22.50 23.72 20.46
C GLY A 205 -21.95 22.66 19.52
N GLY A 206 -20.79 22.88 18.92
CA GLY A 206 -20.17 21.88 18.01
C GLY A 206 -20.03 20.52 18.69
N VAL A 207 -20.78 19.52 18.22
CA VAL A 207 -20.82 18.18 18.82
C VAL A 207 -19.69 17.32 18.25
N CYS A 208 -18.89 16.72 19.13
CA CYS A 208 -17.84 15.78 18.75
C CYS A 208 -18.39 14.34 18.69
N LEU A 209 -18.06 13.63 17.61
CA LEU A 209 -18.43 12.22 17.44
C LEU A 209 -17.42 11.29 18.13
N TRP A 210 -17.90 10.22 18.73
CA TRP A 210 -17.07 9.14 19.29
C TRP A 210 -17.71 7.77 19.08
N HIS A 211 -16.89 6.70 19.09
CA HIS A 211 -17.37 5.33 18.94
C HIS A 211 -17.13 4.48 20.20
N LEU A 212 -15.89 3.97 20.34
CA LEU A 212 -15.46 3.14 21.46
C LEU A 212 -14.65 3.97 22.46
N VAL A 213 -13.90 4.96 21.97
CA VAL A 213 -13.06 5.82 22.79
C VAL A 213 -13.44 7.28 22.51
N LYS A 214 -13.70 8.06 23.58
CA LYS A 214 -13.75 9.51 23.48
C LYS A 214 -12.32 10.01 23.32
N ALA A 215 -12.04 10.87 22.34
CA ALA A 215 -10.75 11.53 22.31
C ALA A 215 -10.61 12.30 23.63
N THR A 216 -9.61 11.96 24.44
CA THR A 216 -9.26 12.81 25.57
C THR A 216 -8.94 14.18 25.01
N GLU A 217 -9.57 15.23 25.54
CA GLU A 217 -9.12 16.60 25.33
C GLU A 217 -7.66 16.68 25.79
N GLU A 218 -6.71 16.47 24.87
CA GLU A 218 -5.41 17.11 25.00
C GLU A 218 -5.73 18.60 25.00
N PRO A 219 -5.26 19.40 25.98
CA PRO A 219 -5.59 20.82 26.00
C PRO A 219 -4.97 21.46 24.76
N GLU A 220 -5.79 21.69 23.73
CA GLU A 220 -5.47 22.57 22.62
C GLU A 220 -5.41 24.00 23.16
N GLY A 221 -4.25 24.34 23.69
CA GLY A 221 -3.96 25.63 24.28
C GLY A 221 -2.49 26.00 24.11
N ALA A 222 -1.91 25.77 22.94
CA ALA A 222 -0.60 26.37 22.60
C ALA A 222 -0.38 26.47 21.08
N LYS A 223 -1.25 27.22 20.38
CA LYS A 223 -0.82 27.86 19.13
C LYS A 223 0.04 29.08 19.48
N VAL A 224 1.34 28.92 19.24
CA VAL A 224 2.28 29.92 18.70
C VAL A 224 2.34 31.27 19.43
N ARG A 225 3.32 31.39 20.33
CA ARG A 225 4.23 32.54 20.35
C ARG A 225 5.66 32.04 20.46
N CYS A 226 6.46 32.33 19.43
CA CYS A 226 7.91 32.13 19.43
C CYS A 226 8.55 32.82 20.64
N SER A 227 9.32 32.07 21.44
CA SER A 227 10.70 32.40 21.85
C SER A 227 11.20 31.48 22.96
N SER A 228 12.51 31.21 22.89
CA SER A 228 13.40 30.62 23.89
C SER A 228 13.60 29.10 23.90
N LEU A 229 14.88 28.77 23.72
CA LEU A 229 15.53 27.47 23.81
C LEU A 229 15.36 26.91 25.23
N ARG A 230 14.56 25.85 25.38
CA ARG A 230 14.76 24.84 26.42
C ARG A 230 14.50 23.46 25.84
N GLU A 231 15.45 22.58 26.15
CA GLU A 231 15.54 21.20 25.72
C GLU A 231 14.19 20.48 25.86
N ARG A 232 13.61 20.11 24.72
CA ARG A 232 12.43 19.25 24.67
C ARG A 232 12.93 17.83 24.95
N GLU A 233 12.90 17.42 26.21
CA GLU A 233 13.14 16.02 26.58
C GLU A 233 12.22 15.13 25.73
N PRO A 234 12.74 14.10 25.03
CA PRO A 234 11.90 13.18 24.30
C PRO A 234 11.00 12.47 25.32
N ALA A 235 9.69 12.55 25.10
CA ALA A 235 8.70 11.84 25.90
C ALA A 235 9.13 10.38 26.04
N ARG A 236 9.56 10.00 27.25
CA ARG A 236 9.99 8.63 27.57
C ARG A 236 8.92 7.66 27.08
N ALA A 237 9.31 6.73 26.23
CA ALA A 237 8.44 5.65 25.77
C ALA A 237 7.95 4.88 27.01
N LYS A 238 6.71 5.13 27.44
CA LYS A 238 6.08 4.35 28.51
C LYS A 238 6.03 2.90 28.01
N ALA A 239 6.64 1.99 28.75
CA ALA A 239 6.61 0.57 28.43
C ALA A 239 5.16 0.13 28.19
N ILE A 240 4.92 -0.49 27.04
CA ILE A 240 3.59 -1.00 26.69
C ILE A 240 3.17 -2.00 27.76
N PRO A 241 2.00 -1.82 28.41
CA PRO A 241 1.45 -2.83 29.31
C PRO A 241 1.42 -4.22 28.65
N GLU A 242 1.82 -5.26 29.39
CA GLU A 242 2.05 -6.61 28.89
C GLU A 242 0.86 -7.22 28.12
N ILE A 243 -0.36 -6.86 28.52
CA ILE A 243 -1.61 -7.27 27.85
C ILE A 243 -1.66 -6.82 26.38
N TYR A 244 -1.16 -5.63 26.06
CA TYR A 244 -1.14 -5.07 24.71
C TYR A 244 -0.07 -5.73 23.85
N LEU A 245 1.10 -6.02 24.44
CA LEU A 245 2.15 -6.77 23.76
C LEU A 245 1.64 -8.18 23.38
N THR A 246 0.88 -8.82 24.27
CA THR A 246 0.27 -10.13 23.99
C THR A 246 -0.70 -10.08 22.81
N ARG A 247 -1.50 -9.00 22.67
CA ARG A 247 -2.40 -8.79 21.51
C ARG A 247 -1.61 -8.67 20.21
N LEU A 248 -0.53 -7.88 20.19
CA LEU A 248 0.35 -7.71 19.03
C LEU A 248 1.03 -9.04 18.64
N LEU A 249 1.53 -9.80 19.62
CA LEU A 249 2.16 -11.10 19.41
C LEU A 249 1.17 -12.15 18.89
N SER A 250 -0.07 -12.15 19.40
CA SER A 250 -1.12 -13.04 18.89
C SER A 250 -1.47 -12.74 17.44
N MET A 251 -1.59 -11.46 17.08
CA MET A 251 -1.81 -11.03 15.69
C MET A 251 -0.64 -11.47 14.80
N LYS A 252 0.61 -11.25 15.25
CA LYS A 252 1.83 -11.67 14.54
C LYS A 252 1.84 -13.17 14.30
N GLY A 253 1.62 -13.96 15.35
CA GLY A 253 1.59 -15.42 15.25
C GLY A 253 0.55 -15.94 14.24
N THR A 254 -0.61 -15.28 14.18
CA THR A 254 -1.68 -15.67 13.24
C THR A 254 -1.35 -15.34 11.78
N LEU A 255 -0.61 -14.24 11.54
CA LEU A 255 -0.23 -13.81 10.20
C LEU A 255 1.09 -14.42 9.71
N GLN A 256 1.88 -15.02 10.61
CA GLN A 256 3.26 -15.45 10.34
C GLN A 256 3.40 -16.30 9.07
N LYS A 257 2.54 -17.30 8.88
CA LYS A 257 2.60 -18.15 7.68
C LYS A 257 2.38 -17.36 6.39
N PHE A 258 1.42 -16.44 6.37
CA PHE A 258 1.15 -15.61 5.19
C PHE A 258 2.32 -14.67 4.88
N VAL A 259 2.99 -14.15 5.91
CA VAL A 259 4.21 -13.33 5.76
C VAL A 259 5.35 -14.19 5.19
N ASP A 260 5.58 -15.37 5.75
CA ASP A 260 6.60 -16.32 5.29
C ASP A 260 6.37 -16.71 3.83
N ASP A 261 5.15 -17.11 3.47
CA ASP A 261 4.76 -17.52 2.11
C ASP A 261 4.95 -16.35 1.12
N THR A 262 4.62 -15.12 1.53
CA THR A 262 4.82 -13.91 0.71
C THR A 262 6.30 -13.63 0.48
N PHE A 263 7.12 -13.63 1.54
CA PHE A 263 8.56 -13.37 1.43
C PHE A 263 9.25 -14.47 0.62
N GLN A 264 8.82 -15.72 0.79
CA GLN A 264 9.29 -16.83 -0.02
C GLN A 264 8.92 -16.64 -1.50
N ALA A 265 7.68 -16.24 -1.82
CA ALA A 265 7.29 -16.02 -3.22
C ALA A 265 8.10 -14.89 -3.90
N ILE A 266 8.46 -13.85 -3.14
CA ILE A 266 9.28 -12.73 -3.62
C ILE A 266 10.77 -13.11 -3.78
N LEU A 267 11.33 -13.87 -2.83
CA LEU A 267 12.76 -14.15 -2.72
C LEU A 267 13.16 -15.58 -3.15
N SER A 268 12.26 -16.32 -3.80
CA SER A 268 12.52 -17.68 -4.26
C SER A 268 13.04 -17.73 -5.69
N VAL A 269 14.03 -18.59 -5.92
CA VAL A 269 14.52 -18.99 -7.25
C VAL A 269 14.08 -20.41 -7.65
N ASN A 270 13.16 -21.02 -6.90
CA ASN A 270 12.61 -22.36 -7.22
C ASN A 270 11.78 -22.37 -8.53
N ARG A 271 11.61 -21.19 -9.15
CA ARG A 271 11.00 -20.96 -10.44
C ARG A 271 12.00 -20.18 -11.30
N PRO A 272 11.89 -20.22 -12.65
CA PRO A 272 12.78 -19.44 -13.50
C PRO A 272 12.78 -17.98 -13.08
N ILE A 273 13.98 -17.46 -12.83
CA ILE A 273 14.19 -16.06 -12.44
C ILE A 273 13.70 -15.18 -13.60
N PRO A 274 12.88 -14.15 -13.35
CA PRO A 274 12.49 -13.21 -14.39
C PRO A 274 13.73 -12.65 -15.10
N ILE A 275 13.79 -12.77 -16.43
CA ILE A 275 14.97 -12.37 -17.20
C ILE A 275 15.36 -10.91 -16.95
N ALA A 276 14.38 -10.03 -16.72
CA ALA A 276 14.61 -8.64 -16.39
C ALA A 276 15.39 -8.45 -15.07
N VAL A 277 15.15 -9.30 -14.06
CA VAL A 277 15.90 -9.25 -12.80
C VAL A 277 17.34 -9.67 -13.02
N LYS A 278 17.55 -10.79 -13.73
CA LYS A 278 18.89 -11.28 -14.05
C LYS A 278 19.67 -10.26 -14.89
N TYR A 279 19.06 -9.76 -15.96
CA TYR A 279 19.65 -8.75 -16.84
C TYR A 279 20.00 -7.45 -16.10
N LEU A 280 19.12 -6.97 -15.20
CA LEU A 280 19.41 -5.78 -14.39
C LEU A 280 20.56 -6.02 -13.42
N PHE A 281 20.61 -7.18 -12.77
CA PHE A 281 21.66 -7.49 -11.79
C PHE A 281 23.01 -7.70 -12.47
N ASP A 282 23.05 -8.39 -13.61
CA ASP A 282 24.25 -8.54 -14.43
C ASP A 282 24.75 -7.16 -14.89
N LEU A 283 23.86 -6.28 -15.35
CA LEU A 283 24.21 -4.91 -15.70
C LEU A 283 24.81 -4.11 -14.53
N LEU A 284 24.26 -4.26 -13.32
CA LEU A 284 24.80 -3.59 -12.12
C LEU A 284 26.18 -4.13 -11.75
N ASP A 285 26.40 -5.44 -11.90
CA ASP A 285 27.70 -6.08 -11.67
C ASP A 285 28.73 -5.60 -12.71
N GLU A 286 28.38 -5.56 -14.01
CA GLU A 286 29.21 -5.01 -15.09
C GLU A 286 29.58 -3.53 -14.84
N LEU A 287 28.61 -2.71 -14.41
CA LEU A 287 28.83 -1.29 -14.13
C LEU A 287 29.73 -1.07 -12.91
N ALA A 288 29.61 -1.92 -11.89
CA ALA A 288 30.49 -1.89 -10.73
C ALA A 288 31.93 -2.27 -11.11
N GLU A 289 32.10 -3.33 -11.89
CA GLU A 289 33.42 -3.76 -12.38
C GLU A 289 34.07 -2.67 -13.24
N LYS A 290 33.32 -2.08 -14.17
CA LYS A 290 33.80 -0.98 -15.03
C LYS A 290 34.32 0.23 -14.25
N HIS A 291 33.76 0.50 -13.07
CA HIS A 291 34.13 1.64 -12.23
C HIS A 291 34.99 1.25 -11.01
N GLY A 292 35.51 0.01 -10.96
CA GLY A 292 36.41 -0.45 -9.90
C GLY A 292 35.75 -0.57 -8.52
N ILE A 293 34.46 -0.87 -8.45
CA ILE A 293 33.76 -1.07 -7.17
C ILE A 293 33.88 -2.52 -6.72
N GLU A 294 34.80 -2.77 -5.79
CA GLU A 294 35.06 -4.12 -5.27
C GLU A 294 34.25 -4.47 -4.01
N ASP A 295 33.69 -3.47 -3.30
CA ASP A 295 32.95 -3.68 -2.04
C ASP A 295 31.62 -4.43 -2.28
N PRO A 296 31.48 -5.69 -1.80
CA PRO A 296 30.25 -6.47 -1.97
C PRO A 296 29.04 -5.81 -1.31
N GLY A 297 29.25 -5.03 -0.24
CA GLY A 297 28.19 -4.30 0.44
C GLY A 297 27.58 -3.20 -0.44
N THR A 298 28.36 -2.61 -1.35
CA THR A 298 27.87 -1.60 -2.29
C THR A 298 26.98 -2.23 -3.36
N LEU A 299 27.41 -3.36 -3.95
CA LEU A 299 26.59 -4.12 -4.91
C LEU A 299 25.28 -4.63 -4.30
N HIS A 300 25.34 -5.11 -3.05
CA HIS A 300 24.13 -5.50 -2.30
C HIS A 300 23.15 -4.34 -2.19
N ILE A 301 23.63 -3.14 -1.84
CA ILE A 301 22.80 -1.93 -1.74
C ILE A 301 22.20 -1.56 -3.10
N TRP A 302 22.97 -1.64 -4.19
CA TRP A 302 22.46 -1.33 -5.52
C TRP A 302 21.33 -2.28 -5.95
N LYS A 303 21.50 -3.59 -5.75
CA LYS A 303 20.48 -4.61 -6.03
C LYS A 303 19.23 -4.45 -5.14
N THR A 304 19.44 -4.08 -3.88
CA THR A 304 18.36 -3.80 -2.92
C THR A 304 17.55 -2.57 -3.33
N ASN A 305 18.23 -1.46 -3.65
CA ASN A 305 17.60 -0.18 -4.02
C ASN A 305 16.98 -0.21 -5.43
N SER A 306 17.50 -1.04 -6.33
CA SER A 306 16.99 -1.15 -7.69
C SER A 306 15.70 -1.99 -7.75
N LEU A 307 15.63 -3.09 -7.01
CA LEU A 307 14.52 -4.05 -7.08
C LEU A 307 13.70 -4.13 -5.79
N LEU A 308 14.30 -4.61 -4.70
CA LEU A 308 13.56 -5.00 -3.49
C LEU A 308 12.83 -3.82 -2.85
N LEU A 309 13.51 -2.67 -2.67
CA LEU A 309 12.92 -1.49 -2.05
C LEU A 309 12.05 -0.67 -2.98
N ARG A 310 12.28 -0.78 -4.29
CA ARG A 310 11.64 0.06 -5.31
C ARG A 310 10.36 -0.56 -5.85
N PHE A 311 10.39 -1.86 -6.11
CA PHE A 311 9.26 -2.61 -6.66
C PHE A 311 8.53 -3.38 -5.55
N TRP A 312 9.23 -4.27 -4.84
CA TRP A 312 8.57 -5.20 -3.92
C TRP A 312 8.01 -4.56 -2.65
N VAL A 313 8.73 -3.62 -2.03
CA VAL A 313 8.18 -2.83 -0.92
C VAL A 313 6.95 -2.04 -1.35
N ASN A 314 6.95 -1.50 -2.58
CA ASN A 314 5.79 -0.78 -3.11
C ASN A 314 4.59 -1.70 -3.34
N ALA A 315 4.82 -2.90 -3.87
CA ALA A 315 3.79 -3.94 -4.04
C ALA A 315 3.20 -4.43 -2.71
N LEU A 316 4.05 -4.62 -1.68
CA LEU A 316 3.63 -5.00 -0.32
C LEU A 316 2.77 -3.92 0.34
N LYS A 317 3.17 -2.65 0.21
CA LYS A 317 2.47 -1.53 0.85
C LYS A 317 1.18 -1.14 0.15
N ASN A 318 1.09 -1.34 -1.17
CA ASN A 318 0.00 -0.81 -1.97
C ASN A 318 -0.67 -1.93 -2.79
N PRO A 319 -1.39 -2.88 -2.15
CA PRO A 319 -2.05 -3.97 -2.84
C PRO A 319 -3.13 -3.47 -3.84
N GLN A 320 -3.66 -2.26 -3.66
CA GLN A 320 -4.60 -1.61 -4.58
C GLN A 320 -3.98 -1.27 -5.96
N LEU A 321 -2.65 -1.27 -6.08
CA LEU A 321 -1.98 -1.16 -7.39
C LEU A 321 -2.05 -2.45 -8.20
N ILE A 322 -2.40 -3.57 -7.55
CA ILE A 322 -2.33 -4.93 -8.11
C ILE A 322 -3.74 -5.53 -8.19
N PHE A 323 -4.55 -5.30 -7.15
CA PHE A 323 -5.87 -5.88 -6.98
C PHE A 323 -6.93 -4.78 -6.88
N ASP A 324 -8.13 -5.06 -7.39
CA ASP A 324 -9.30 -4.21 -7.19
C ASP A 324 -9.90 -4.44 -5.79
N VAL A 325 -9.24 -3.84 -4.79
CA VAL A 325 -9.57 -3.94 -3.36
C VAL A 325 -9.54 -2.58 -2.70
N ARG A 326 -10.33 -2.42 -1.63
CA ARG A 326 -10.20 -1.29 -0.71
C ARG A 326 -9.26 -1.64 0.44
N VAL A 327 -8.27 -0.79 0.66
CA VAL A 327 -7.35 -0.89 1.80
C VAL A 327 -7.83 0.05 2.89
N SER A 328 -8.15 -0.47 4.07
CA SER A 328 -8.46 0.37 5.23
C SER A 328 -7.17 0.85 5.91
N ASP A 329 -7.26 1.96 6.63
CA ASP A 329 -6.17 2.53 7.44
C ASP A 329 -5.47 1.50 8.35
N ASN A 330 -6.24 0.58 8.92
CA ASN A 330 -5.69 -0.47 9.78
C ASN A 330 -4.91 -1.51 8.98
N VAL A 331 -5.42 -1.91 7.82
CA VAL A 331 -4.71 -2.84 6.93
C VAL A 331 -3.43 -2.18 6.40
N ASP A 332 -3.49 -0.92 5.98
CA ASP A 332 -2.31 -0.14 5.54
C ASP A 332 -1.25 -0.05 6.65
N ALA A 333 -1.65 0.28 7.88
CA ALA A 333 -0.73 0.35 9.02
C ALA A 333 -0.06 -0.99 9.34
N ILE A 334 -0.73 -2.12 9.11
CA ILE A 334 -0.18 -3.47 9.30
C ILE A 334 0.76 -3.85 8.14
N LEU A 335 0.36 -3.55 6.89
CA LEU A 335 1.21 -3.75 5.72
C LEU A 335 2.51 -2.92 5.83
N ALA A 336 2.44 -1.72 6.39
CA ALA A 336 3.63 -0.90 6.66
C ALA A 336 4.62 -1.57 7.64
N VAL A 337 4.12 -2.26 8.68
CA VAL A 337 4.97 -3.02 9.63
C VAL A 337 5.64 -4.21 8.93
N ILE A 338 4.89 -4.93 8.10
CA ILE A 338 5.41 -6.09 7.34
C ILE A 338 6.42 -5.62 6.29
N ALA A 339 6.12 -4.54 5.57
CA ALA A 339 7.04 -3.93 4.62
C ALA A 339 8.32 -3.44 5.31
N GLN A 340 8.23 -2.82 6.49
CA GLN A 340 9.42 -2.45 7.25
C GLN A 340 10.25 -3.68 7.67
N THR A 341 9.59 -4.77 8.03
CA THR A 341 10.28 -6.05 8.33
C THR A 341 11.02 -6.58 7.11
N PHE A 342 10.42 -6.48 5.92
CA PHE A 342 11.07 -6.82 4.65
C PHE A 342 12.29 -5.92 4.38
N ILE A 343 12.15 -4.61 4.57
CA ILE A 343 13.26 -3.63 4.43
C ILE A 343 14.41 -3.99 5.37
N ASP A 344 14.12 -4.28 6.63
CA ASP A 344 15.12 -4.62 7.64
C ASP A 344 15.87 -5.92 7.28
N SER A 345 15.18 -6.88 6.64
CA SER A 345 15.80 -8.10 6.12
C SER A 345 16.73 -7.88 4.91
N CYS A 346 16.58 -6.77 4.20
CA CYS A 346 17.45 -6.40 3.08
C CYS A 346 18.72 -5.68 3.55
N THR A 347 18.86 -5.34 4.83
CA THR A 347 20.06 -4.65 5.34
C THR A 347 21.22 -5.63 5.59
N THR A 348 22.46 -5.22 5.35
CA THR A 348 23.65 -6.02 5.69
C THR A 348 24.11 -5.83 7.14
N SER A 349 23.75 -4.73 7.78
CA SER A 349 24.11 -4.43 9.17
C SER A 349 23.40 -5.36 10.16
N GLU A 350 24.02 -5.65 11.30
CA GLU A 350 23.35 -6.42 12.35
C GLU A 350 22.04 -5.75 12.80
N HIS A 351 21.01 -6.57 12.98
CA HIS A 351 19.73 -6.09 13.45
C HIS A 351 19.76 -5.89 14.97
N LYS A 352 20.33 -4.75 15.41
CA LYS A 352 20.38 -4.38 16.82
C LYS A 352 19.02 -3.92 17.30
N VAL A 353 18.49 -4.65 18.29
CA VAL A 353 17.28 -4.30 19.03
C VAL A 353 17.59 -4.16 20.51
N GLY A 354 17.02 -3.13 21.12
CA GLY A 354 17.15 -2.82 22.54
C GLY A 354 15.82 -2.38 23.12
N ARG A 355 15.81 -2.06 24.41
CA ARG A 355 14.58 -1.65 25.13
C ARG A 355 13.90 -0.41 24.51
N ASP A 356 14.69 0.50 23.93
CA ASP A 356 14.19 1.73 23.30
C ASP A 356 13.85 1.57 21.81
N SER A 357 13.97 0.35 21.26
CA SER A 357 13.59 0.11 19.86
C SER A 357 12.08 0.19 19.69
N PRO A 358 11.57 0.73 18.56
CA PRO A 358 10.16 0.73 18.26
C PRO A 358 9.57 -0.68 18.36
N VAL A 359 8.37 -0.81 18.91
CA VAL A 359 7.75 -2.12 19.17
C VAL A 359 7.59 -2.94 17.90
N ASN A 360 7.25 -2.29 16.79
CA ASN A 360 7.16 -2.92 15.47
C ASN A 360 8.48 -3.61 15.07
N LYS A 361 9.63 -3.04 15.44
CA LYS A 361 10.97 -3.62 15.20
C LYS A 361 11.23 -4.82 16.11
N LEU A 362 10.75 -4.77 17.35
CA LEU A 362 10.86 -5.87 18.31
C LEU A 362 10.01 -7.09 17.91
N LEU A 363 8.83 -6.86 17.31
CA LEU A 363 7.90 -7.93 16.95
C LEU A 363 8.50 -9.00 16.03
N TYR A 364 9.31 -8.59 15.04
CA TYR A 364 9.91 -9.48 14.04
C TYR A 364 11.42 -9.70 14.21
N ALA A 365 12.01 -9.23 15.31
CA ALA A 365 13.45 -9.27 15.53
C ALA A 365 14.03 -10.69 15.44
N ARG A 366 13.26 -11.71 15.84
CA ARG A 366 13.69 -13.13 15.81
C ARG A 366 13.71 -13.72 14.41
N GLU A 367 12.83 -13.26 13.52
CA GLU A 367 12.69 -13.78 12.16
C GLU A 367 13.65 -13.11 11.17
N ILE A 368 14.10 -11.89 11.47
CA ILE A 368 14.97 -11.10 10.57
C ILE A 368 16.25 -11.85 10.15
N PRO A 369 17.00 -12.54 11.04
CA PRO A 369 18.17 -13.32 10.62
C PRO A 369 17.85 -14.38 9.55
N ARG A 370 16.70 -15.06 9.67
CA ARG A 370 16.24 -16.04 8.67
C ARG A 370 15.92 -15.36 7.35
N TYR A 371 15.23 -14.21 7.37
CA TYR A 371 14.92 -13.47 6.16
C TYR A 371 16.15 -12.88 5.48
N LYS A 372 17.15 -12.42 6.25
CA LYS A 372 18.45 -11.98 5.70
C LYS A 372 19.13 -13.11 4.92
N GLN A 373 19.15 -14.32 5.46
CA GLN A 373 19.67 -15.49 4.74
C GLN A 373 18.89 -15.78 3.45
N MET A 374 17.58 -15.54 3.42
CA MET A 374 16.80 -15.67 2.18
C MET A 374 17.21 -14.64 1.13
N VAL A 375 17.44 -13.37 1.52
CA VAL A 375 17.92 -12.32 0.62
C VAL A 375 19.33 -12.66 0.09
N GLU A 376 20.23 -13.10 0.96
CA GLU A 376 21.59 -13.49 0.59
C GLU A 376 21.60 -14.65 -0.41
N ARG A 377 20.77 -15.69 -0.16
CA ARG A 377 20.60 -16.81 -1.10
C ARG A 377 20.00 -16.35 -2.42
N TYR A 378 18.96 -15.53 -2.39
CA TYR A 378 18.35 -14.97 -3.60
C TYR A 378 19.37 -14.27 -4.51
N TYR A 379 20.26 -13.44 -3.93
CA TYR A 379 21.33 -12.79 -4.69
C TYR A 379 22.41 -13.75 -5.16
N ALA A 380 22.80 -14.73 -4.33
CA ALA A 380 23.78 -15.74 -4.71
C ALA A 380 23.27 -16.60 -5.89
N ASP A 381 22.02 -17.03 -5.84
CA ASP A 381 21.41 -17.88 -6.86
C ASP A 381 21.22 -17.14 -8.19
N ILE A 382 20.83 -15.86 -8.16
CA ILE A 382 20.77 -15.02 -9.38
C ILE A 382 22.17 -14.81 -9.96
N ARG A 383 23.20 -14.66 -9.11
CA ARG A 383 24.57 -14.50 -9.59
C ARG A 383 25.08 -15.78 -10.26
N GLN A 384 24.72 -16.95 -9.73
CA GLN A 384 25.14 -18.26 -10.25
C GLN A 384 24.35 -18.72 -11.48
N SER A 385 23.19 -18.12 -11.76
CA SER A 385 22.41 -18.44 -12.96
C SER A 385 23.08 -17.94 -14.24
N SER A 386 22.72 -18.57 -15.36
CA SER A 386 23.24 -18.22 -16.69
C SER A 386 23.07 -16.72 -16.97
N PRO A 387 24.12 -16.02 -17.47
CA PRO A 387 24.04 -14.61 -17.82
C PRO A 387 22.88 -14.33 -18.77
N ALA A 388 22.10 -13.28 -18.51
CA ALA A 388 21.02 -12.90 -19.42
C ALA A 388 21.60 -12.17 -20.63
N SER A 389 21.39 -12.72 -21.83
CA SER A 389 21.88 -12.06 -23.05
C SER A 389 21.00 -10.86 -23.44
N TYR A 390 21.61 -9.88 -24.12
CA TYR A 390 20.88 -8.75 -24.69
C TYR A 390 19.81 -9.20 -25.68
N GLN A 391 20.07 -10.29 -26.42
CA GLN A 391 19.13 -10.85 -27.39
C GLN A 391 17.89 -11.42 -26.70
N GLU A 392 18.06 -12.26 -25.67
CA GLU A 392 16.93 -12.84 -24.93
C GLU A 392 16.08 -11.75 -24.25
N MET A 393 16.73 -10.74 -23.64
CA MET A 393 16.00 -9.62 -23.04
C MET A 393 15.19 -8.84 -24.09
N ASN A 394 15.74 -8.59 -25.27
CA ASN A 394 15.01 -7.92 -26.35
C ASN A 394 13.88 -8.77 -26.91
N SER A 395 14.07 -10.08 -27.03
CA SER A 395 13.00 -11.00 -27.42
C SER A 395 11.83 -10.94 -26.44
N ALA A 396 12.11 -10.98 -25.13
CA ALA A 396 11.08 -10.84 -24.10
C ALA A 396 10.36 -9.47 -24.15
N LEU A 397 11.10 -8.38 -24.37
CA LEU A 397 10.50 -7.04 -24.52
C LEU A 397 9.67 -6.89 -25.79
N ALA A 398 10.07 -7.55 -26.89
CA ALA A 398 9.32 -7.54 -28.15
C ALA A 398 7.98 -8.29 -28.00
N GLU A 399 7.98 -9.42 -27.31
CA GLU A 399 6.76 -10.17 -26.99
C GLU A 399 5.80 -9.36 -26.12
N LEU A 400 6.31 -8.69 -25.08
CA LEU A 400 5.54 -7.77 -24.25
C LEU A 400 4.97 -6.61 -25.08
N SER A 401 5.79 -5.99 -25.94
CA SER A 401 5.36 -4.89 -26.81
C SER A 401 4.21 -5.32 -27.74
N GLY A 402 4.32 -6.52 -28.33
CA GLY A 402 3.28 -7.09 -29.19
C GLY A 402 1.95 -7.33 -28.46
N SER A 403 2.01 -7.66 -27.16
CA SER A 403 0.83 -7.97 -26.35
C SER A 403 0.04 -6.75 -25.87
N TYR A 404 0.68 -5.57 -25.80
CA TYR A 404 0.11 -4.38 -25.16
C TYR A 404 0.13 -3.11 -26.04
N THR A 405 0.26 -3.23 -27.35
CA THR A 405 0.27 -2.06 -28.26
C THR A 405 -1.13 -1.45 -28.37
N SER A 406 -1.31 -0.26 -27.81
CA SER A 406 -2.52 0.56 -27.94
C SER A 406 -2.18 1.93 -28.54
N ALA A 407 -2.43 2.12 -29.83
CA ALA A 407 -2.15 3.37 -30.56
C ALA A 407 -2.73 4.67 -29.94
N PRO A 408 -3.97 4.72 -29.40
CA PRO A 408 -4.52 5.99 -28.89
C PRO A 408 -3.79 6.52 -27.65
N HIS A 409 -3.36 5.63 -26.73
CA HIS A 409 -2.63 6.04 -25.53
C HIS A 409 -1.23 6.60 -25.83
N CYS A 410 -0.64 6.22 -26.97
CA CYS A 410 0.66 6.74 -27.38
C CYS A 410 0.59 8.21 -27.82
N LEU A 411 -0.49 8.63 -28.49
CA LEU A 411 -0.62 10.02 -28.96
C LEU A 411 -0.83 10.99 -27.80
N GLU A 412 -1.68 10.63 -26.83
CA GLU A 412 -1.89 11.44 -25.61
C GLU A 412 -0.59 11.58 -24.82
N ALA A 413 0.18 10.49 -24.66
CA ALA A 413 1.47 10.53 -23.98
C ALA A 413 2.49 11.41 -24.73
N LEU A 414 2.51 11.36 -26.07
CA LEU A 414 3.38 12.20 -26.89
C LEU A 414 2.99 13.69 -26.79
N GLN A 415 1.69 13.99 -26.73
CA GLN A 415 1.21 15.35 -26.54
C GLN A 415 1.66 15.93 -25.19
N GLU A 416 1.51 15.18 -24.10
CA GLU A 416 1.98 15.62 -22.79
C GLU A 416 3.51 15.74 -22.73
N LEU A 417 4.24 14.84 -23.40
CA LEU A 417 5.68 14.96 -23.52
C LEU A 417 6.09 16.22 -24.30
N TYR A 418 5.37 16.55 -25.38
CA TYR A 418 5.61 17.78 -26.12
C TYR A 418 5.36 19.02 -25.26
N ASN A 419 4.32 19.03 -24.42
CA ASN A 419 4.09 20.14 -23.49
C ASN A 419 5.31 20.39 -22.58
N HIS A 420 5.98 19.33 -22.13
CA HIS A 420 7.23 19.44 -21.38
C HIS A 420 8.40 19.93 -22.24
N ILE A 421 8.54 19.43 -23.47
CA ILE A 421 9.58 19.88 -24.41
C ILE A 421 9.42 21.37 -24.71
N HIS A 422 8.21 21.82 -25.01
CA HIS A 422 7.91 23.22 -25.32
C HIS A 422 8.25 24.15 -24.14
N ARG A 423 8.00 23.72 -22.90
CA ARG A 423 8.37 24.50 -21.70
C ARG A 423 9.88 24.73 -21.56
N TYR A 424 10.70 23.77 -22.02
CA TYR A 424 12.16 23.82 -21.90
C TYR A 424 12.85 23.90 -23.27
N TYR A 425 12.15 24.46 -24.27
CA TYR A 425 12.52 24.35 -25.67
C TYR A 425 13.92 24.88 -25.96
N ASP A 426 14.24 26.08 -25.49
CA ASP A 426 15.54 26.71 -25.72
C ASP A 426 16.70 25.93 -25.09
N GLN A 427 16.49 25.37 -23.89
CA GLN A 427 17.52 24.56 -23.23
C GLN A 427 17.75 23.25 -23.98
N ILE A 428 16.68 22.62 -24.49
CA ILE A 428 16.76 21.37 -25.24
C ILE A 428 17.44 21.61 -26.59
N ILE A 429 17.07 22.68 -27.31
CA ILE A 429 17.72 23.05 -28.58
C ILE A 429 19.20 23.30 -28.37
N SER A 430 19.57 24.11 -27.37
CA SER A 430 20.97 24.38 -27.06
C SER A 430 21.74 23.09 -26.74
N ALA A 431 21.17 22.19 -25.95
CA ALA A 431 21.79 20.90 -25.65
C ALA A 431 21.96 20.00 -26.89
N LEU A 432 21.00 20.00 -27.82
CA LEU A 432 21.08 19.26 -29.09
C LEU A 432 22.10 19.87 -30.05
N GLU A 433 22.31 21.18 -30.00
CA GLU A 433 23.33 21.89 -30.76
C GLU A 433 24.73 21.73 -30.16
N GLU A 434 24.87 21.53 -28.86
CA GLU A 434 26.15 21.25 -28.20
C GLU A 434 26.60 19.79 -28.36
N ASP A 435 25.66 18.84 -28.50
CA ASP A 435 25.96 17.41 -28.66
C ASP A 435 26.48 17.07 -30.08
N PRO A 436 27.69 16.49 -30.24
CA PRO A 436 28.25 16.15 -31.55
C PRO A 436 27.39 15.17 -32.36
N VAL A 437 26.68 14.25 -31.70
CA VAL A 437 25.77 13.31 -32.39
C VAL A 437 24.50 14.04 -32.83
N GLY A 438 23.96 14.90 -31.97
CA GLY A 438 22.84 15.81 -32.25
C GLY A 438 23.08 16.71 -33.46
N GLN A 439 24.26 17.33 -33.54
CA GLN A 439 24.69 18.12 -34.70
C GLN A 439 24.74 17.27 -35.98
N LYS A 440 25.40 16.10 -35.93
CA LYS A 440 25.56 15.20 -37.08
C LYS A 440 24.21 14.71 -37.62
N LEU A 441 23.24 14.47 -36.75
CA LEU A 441 21.90 14.00 -37.10
C LEU A 441 20.88 15.14 -37.31
N GLN A 442 21.31 16.40 -37.17
CA GLN A 442 20.47 17.60 -37.28
C GLN A 442 19.23 17.53 -36.36
N LEU A 443 19.38 17.03 -35.13
CA LEU A 443 18.26 16.79 -34.21
C LEU A 443 17.55 18.09 -33.80
N ALA A 444 18.28 19.19 -33.62
CA ALA A 444 17.71 20.50 -33.32
C ALA A 444 16.76 20.98 -34.44
N CYS A 445 17.17 20.85 -35.70
CA CYS A 445 16.35 21.18 -36.86
C CYS A 445 15.10 20.30 -36.95
N ARG A 446 15.22 19.00 -36.67
CA ARG A 446 14.05 18.09 -36.62
C ARG A 446 13.06 18.48 -35.52
N LEU A 447 13.55 18.88 -34.35
CA LEU A 447 12.67 19.33 -33.27
C LEU A 447 11.95 20.64 -33.64
N GLN A 448 12.63 21.58 -34.30
CA GLN A 448 12.02 22.79 -34.85
C GLN A 448 10.90 22.47 -35.85
N GLN A 449 11.11 21.49 -36.73
CA GLN A 449 10.07 21.02 -37.67
C GLN A 449 8.86 20.43 -36.93
N VAL A 450 9.09 19.62 -35.90
CA VAL A 450 8.00 19.09 -35.06
C VAL A 450 7.25 20.22 -34.37
N ALA A 451 7.94 21.20 -33.82
CA ALA A 451 7.29 22.34 -33.15
C ALA A 451 6.44 23.17 -34.12
N ALA A 452 6.94 23.45 -35.33
CA ALA A 452 6.18 24.15 -36.37
C ALA A 452 4.90 23.40 -36.77
N LEU A 453 5.00 22.07 -36.93
CA LEU A 453 3.87 21.20 -37.25
C LEU A 453 2.83 21.14 -36.13
N VAL A 454 3.25 21.07 -34.87
CA VAL A 454 2.34 20.96 -33.72
C VAL A 454 1.69 22.30 -33.38
N GLU A 455 2.41 23.42 -33.54
CA GLU A 455 1.90 24.76 -33.21
C GLU A 455 1.06 25.40 -34.33
N ASN A 456 0.79 24.68 -35.42
CA ASN A 456 0.14 25.22 -36.63
C ASN A 456 0.79 26.53 -37.12
N LYS A 457 2.10 26.69 -36.92
CA LYS A 457 2.87 27.71 -37.63
C LYS A 457 3.23 27.11 -38.97
N VAL A 458 2.28 27.19 -39.90
CA VAL A 458 2.62 27.18 -41.33
C VAL A 458 3.63 28.32 -41.49
N THR A 459 4.91 27.98 -41.55
CA THR A 459 5.90 28.87 -42.16
C THR A 459 5.49 28.93 -43.62
N ASP A 460 4.77 29.98 -43.98
CA ASP A 460 4.66 30.45 -45.36
C ASP A 460 6.10 30.71 -45.82
N LEU A 461 6.68 29.71 -46.49
CA LEU A 461 7.91 29.80 -47.26
C LEU A 461 7.57 30.25 -48.68
#